data_AF-A0A365ZCI4-F1
#
_entry.id   AF-A0A365ZCI4-F1
#
_cell.length_a   1.000
_cell.length_b   1.000
_cell.length_c   1.000
_cell.angle_alpha   90.00
_cell.angle_beta   90.00
_cell.angle_gamma   90.00
#
_symmetry.space_group_name_H-M   'P 1'
#
loop_
_entity.id
_entity.type
_entity.pdbx_description
1 polymer ?
#
loop_
_entity_poly.entity_id
_entity_poly.type
_entity_poly.pdbx_seq_one_letter_code
_entity_poly.pdbx_strand_id
1 'polypeptide(L)'
;MLIVGDILHSAAQVAEPDWSFATDVDPRRAREVRGDVLATPRTVLAVGHATGHVFGRVERTERTERAEHSERAASGTVWAPVFGEGGA
;
A
#
# COMPACT_ATOMS: atom_id res chain seq x y z
N MET A 1 -1.64 -1.77 -15.41
CA MET A 1 -2.62 -1.55 -14.32
C MET A 1 -3.05 -2.92 -13.82
N LEU A 2 -3.22 -3.09 -12.52
CA LEU A 2 -3.70 -4.32 -11.89
C LEU A 2 -4.96 -4.02 -11.08
N ILE A 3 -6.02 -4.78 -11.30
CA ILE A 3 -7.23 -4.74 -10.45
C ILE A 3 -7.02 -5.79 -9.37
N VAL A 4 -6.91 -5.35 -8.12
CA VAL A 4 -6.42 -6.21 -7.02
C VAL A 4 -7.55 -6.81 -6.18
N GLY A 5 -8.80 -6.37 -6.38
CA GLY A 5 -9.94 -6.79 -5.56
C GLY A 5 -9.67 -6.54 -4.08
N ASP A 6 -9.84 -7.59 -3.27
CA ASP A 6 -9.81 -7.54 -1.80
C ASP A 6 -8.43 -7.83 -1.21
N ILE A 7 -7.36 -7.77 -2.02
CA ILE A 7 -5.97 -7.87 -1.51
C ILE A 7 -5.69 -6.74 -0.49
N LEU A 8 -6.36 -5.60 -0.66
CA LEU A 8 -6.35 -4.44 0.24
C LEU A 8 -7.80 -4.05 0.57
N HIS A 9 -8.10 -3.92 1.86
CA HIS A 9 -9.37 -3.46 2.41
C HIS A 9 -9.30 -2.03 2.95
N SER A 10 -8.10 -1.47 3.08
CA SER A 10 -7.86 -0.10 3.54
C SER A 10 -6.49 0.39 3.08
N ALA A 11 -6.35 1.69 2.87
CA ALA A 11 -5.05 2.33 2.64
C ALA A 11 -4.06 2.09 3.79
N ALA A 12 -4.55 1.81 5.00
CA ALA A 12 -3.70 1.42 6.13
C ALA A 12 -2.85 0.17 5.82
N GLN A 13 -3.35 -0.77 5.03
CA GLN A 13 -2.62 -1.99 4.66
C GLN A 13 -1.52 -1.75 3.61
N VAL A 14 -1.40 -0.53 3.08
CA VAL A 14 -0.24 -0.12 2.27
C VAL A 14 0.94 0.26 3.18
N ALA A 15 0.66 0.96 4.28
CA ALA A 15 1.66 1.34 5.28
C ALA A 15 2.00 0.16 6.21
N GLU A 16 1.01 -0.67 6.53
CA GLU A 16 1.10 -1.79 7.46
C GLU A 16 0.70 -3.10 6.74
N PRO A 17 1.53 -3.62 5.81
CA PRO A 17 1.18 -4.75 4.96
C PRO A 17 0.94 -6.06 5.71
N ASP A 18 1.42 -6.18 6.95
CA ASP A 18 1.23 -7.35 7.80
C ASP A 18 -0.15 -7.39 8.49
N TRP A 19 -0.89 -6.28 8.49
CA TRP A 19 -2.22 -6.23 9.10
C TRP A 19 -3.22 -7.05 8.27
N SER A 20 -3.85 -8.03 8.91
CA SER A 20 -4.87 -8.86 8.28
C SER A 20 -6.23 -8.21 8.30
N PHE A 21 -7.06 -8.57 7.32
CA PHE A 21 -8.48 -8.29 7.41
C PHE A 21 -9.19 -9.42 8.14
N ALA A 22 -10.22 -9.11 8.93
CA ALA A 22 -10.86 -10.06 9.82
C ALA A 22 -11.51 -11.25 9.08
N THR A 23 -11.87 -11.06 7.81
CA THR A 23 -12.50 -12.09 6.97
C THR A 23 -11.55 -12.68 5.93
N ASP A 24 -10.24 -12.46 6.04
CA ASP A 24 -9.26 -13.21 5.25
C ASP A 24 -9.41 -14.71 5.58
N VAL A 25 -9.76 -15.53 4.58
CA VAL A 25 -9.93 -16.99 4.75
C VAL A 25 -8.61 -17.65 5.17
N ASP A 26 -7.49 -17.18 4.60
CA ASP A 26 -6.13 -17.52 5.03
C ASP A 26 -5.34 -16.22 5.25
N PRO A 27 -5.24 -15.74 6.50
CA PRO A 27 -4.56 -14.49 6.83
C PRO A 27 -3.07 -14.50 6.48
N ARG A 28 -2.41 -15.66 6.49
CA ARG A 28 -0.99 -15.76 6.13
C ARG A 28 -0.83 -15.61 4.63
N ARG A 29 -1.63 -16.34 3.85
CA ARG A 29 -1.60 -16.23 2.39
C ARG A 29 -1.99 -14.84 1.90
N ALA A 30 -2.95 -14.20 2.57
CA ALA A 30 -3.35 -12.83 2.28
C ALA A 30 -2.18 -11.83 2.45
N ARG A 31 -1.40 -11.96 3.54
CA ARG A 31 -0.19 -11.14 3.77
C ARG A 31 0.87 -11.36 2.69
N GLU A 32 1.16 -12.62 2.35
CA GLU A 32 2.13 -12.97 1.30
C GLU A 32 1.76 -12.31 -0.04
N VAL A 33 0.53 -12.53 -0.50
CA VAL A 33 0.05 -11.99 -1.79
C VAL A 33 0.03 -10.46 -1.77
N ARG A 34 -0.36 -9.84 -0.64
CA ARG A 34 -0.32 -8.39 -0.49
C ARG A 34 1.11 -7.85 -0.60
N GLY A 35 2.07 -8.50 0.06
CA GLY A 35 3.49 -8.17 -0.06
C GLY A 35 3.98 -8.21 -1.50
N ASP A 36 3.64 -9.27 -2.23
CA ASP A 36 4.00 -9.43 -3.65
C ASP A 36 3.40 -8.33 -4.54
N VAL A 37 2.13 -7.99 -4.31
CA VAL A 37 1.45 -6.91 -5.05
C VAL A 37 2.07 -5.56 -4.76
N LEU A 38 2.31 -5.22 -3.48
CA LEU A 38 2.91 -3.94 -3.09
C LEU A 38 4.38 -3.82 -3.54
N ALA A 39 5.08 -4.94 -3.72
CA ALA A 39 6.43 -4.96 -4.25
C ALA A 39 6.49 -4.70 -5.77
N THR A 40 5.37 -4.74 -6.49
CA THR A 40 5.34 -4.57 -7.95
C THR A 40 5.53 -3.09 -8.34
N PRO A 41 6.72 -2.70 -8.86
CA PRO A 41 7.02 -1.29 -9.08
C PRO A 41 6.21 -0.69 -10.23
N ARG A 42 5.88 0.61 -10.12
CA ARG A 42 5.30 1.44 -11.21
C ARG A 42 3.97 0.93 -11.79
N THR A 43 3.28 0.01 -11.14
CA THR A 43 1.95 -0.43 -11.54
C THR A 43 0.88 0.40 -10.84
N VAL A 44 -0.10 0.89 -11.61
CA VAL A 44 -1.34 1.45 -11.04
C VAL A 44 -2.17 0.29 -10.50
N LEU A 45 -2.54 0.35 -9.22
CA LEU A 45 -3.46 -0.58 -8.58
C LEU A 45 -4.86 0.03 -8.55
N ALA A 46 -5.87 -0.77 -8.83
CA ALA A 46 -7.27 -0.44 -8.60
C ALA A 46 -7.77 -1.26 -7.39
N VAL A 47 -8.04 -0.58 -6.28
CA VAL A 47 -8.37 -1.15 -4.96
C VAL A 47 -9.85 -0.92 -4.65
N GLY A 48 -10.62 -2.01 -4.50
CA GLY A 48 -12.08 -1.94 -4.38
C GLY A 48 -12.59 -1.28 -3.09
N HIS A 49 -11.76 -1.21 -2.05
CA HIS A 49 -12.15 -0.78 -0.71
C HIS A 49 -11.42 0.48 -0.21
N ALA A 50 -10.81 1.24 -1.11
CA ALA A 50 -10.29 2.57 -0.78
C ALA A 50 -11.39 3.63 -0.98
N THR A 51 -11.55 4.57 -0.04
CA THR A 51 -12.45 5.71 -0.21
C THR A 51 -11.70 6.89 -0.82
N GLY A 52 -12.37 7.70 -1.65
CA GLY A 52 -11.81 8.90 -2.28
C GLY A 52 -10.96 8.65 -3.53
N HIS A 53 -10.00 7.72 -3.46
CA HIS A 53 -9.11 7.39 -4.59
C HIS A 53 -8.86 5.88 -4.70
N VAL A 54 -9.68 5.20 -5.50
CA VAL A 54 -9.56 3.75 -5.75
C VAL A 54 -8.38 3.38 -6.64
N PHE A 55 -7.85 4.34 -7.41
CA PHE A 55 -6.67 4.16 -8.25
C PHE A 55 -5.45 4.88 -7.68
N GLY A 56 -4.34 4.16 -7.56
CA GLY A 56 -3.10 4.74 -7.05
C GLY A 56 -1.87 3.89 -7.33
N ARG A 57 -0.73 4.43 -6.96
CA ARG A 57 0.57 3.77 -7.02
C ARG A 57 1.10 3.57 -5.62
N VAL A 58 1.90 2.52 -5.49
CA VAL A 58 2.68 2.25 -4.29
C VAL A 58 4.04 2.91 -4.48
N GLU A 59 4.37 3.85 -3.60
CA GLU A 59 5.65 4.55 -3.62
C GLU A 59 6.45 4.21 -2.35
N ARG A 60 7.73 3.90 -2.54
CA ARG A 60 8.66 3.78 -1.42
C ARG A 60 9.16 5.16 -1.06
N THR A 61 8.99 5.54 0.20
CA THR A 61 9.55 6.75 0.76
C THR A 61 10.79 6.40 1.57
N GLU A 62 11.85 7.15 1.37
CA GLU A 62 12.99 7.13 2.27
C GLU A 62 12.94 8.40 3.11
N ARG A 63 12.79 8.25 4.43
CA ARG A 63 12.89 9.37 5.35
C ARG A 63 14.29 9.37 5.94
N THR A 64 15.11 10.32 5.50
CA THR A 64 16.41 10.59 6.12
C THR A 64 16.18 11.49 7.33
N GLU A 65 16.09 10.92 8.52
CA GLU A 65 16.07 11.70 9.76
C GLU A 65 17.53 11.90 10.23
N ARG A 66 17.99 13.16 10.24
CA ARG A 66 19.25 13.51 10.92
C ARG A 66 18.99 13.46 12.42
N ALA A 67 19.31 12.35 13.08
CA ALA A 67 19.47 12.34 14.53
C ALA A 67 20.93 12.69 14.86
N GLU A 68 21.13 13.60 15.82
CA GLU A 68 22.43 14.18 16.22
C GLU A 68 23.47 13.17 16.76
N HIS A 69 23.20 11.86 16.67
CA HIS A 69 24.15 10.81 17.05
C HIS A 69 24.01 9.44 16.34
N SER A 70 23.08 9.24 15.40
CA SER A 70 23.06 8.05 14.53
C SER A 70 22.06 8.23 13.37
N GLU A 71 22.48 8.03 12.12
CA GLU A 71 21.55 7.97 10.99
C GLU A 71 20.74 6.67 11.05
N ARG A 72 19.41 6.78 11.21
CA ARG A 72 18.48 5.67 10.93
C ARG A 72 17.62 6.08 9.75
N ALA A 73 17.78 5.38 8.63
CA ALA A 73 16.86 5.50 7.51
C ALA A 73 15.55 4.79 7.87
N ALA A 74 14.44 5.52 7.94
CA ALA A 74 13.12 4.93 8.02
C ALA A 74 12.55 4.85 6.59
N SER A 75 12.46 3.65 6.04
CA SER A 75 11.79 3.41 4.76
C SER A 75 10.32 3.09 4.98
N GLY A 76 9.42 3.82 4.35
CA GLY A 76 7.98 3.58 4.39
C GLY A 76 7.41 3.29 3.01
N THR A 77 6.15 2.84 2.98
CA THR A 77 5.38 2.65 1.75
C THR A 77 4.13 3.49 1.82
N VAL A 78 3.84 4.28 0.77
CA VAL A 78 2.70 5.20 0.72
C VAL A 78 1.85 4.97 -0.52
N TRP A 79 0.58 5.34 -0.41
CA TRP A 79 -0.38 5.35 -1.52
C TRP A 79 -0.39 6.72 -2.19
N ALA A 80 -0.03 6.78 -3.46
CA ALA A 80 -0.07 7.98 -4.30
C ALA A 80 -1.26 7.89 -5.28
N PRO A 81 -2.34 8.66 -5.09
CA PRO A 81 -3.47 8.70 -6.02
C PRO A 81 -3.05 9.07 -7.44
N VAL A 82 -3.61 8.41 -8.46
CA VAL A 82 -3.31 8.73 -9.87
C VAL A 82 -4.39 9.51 -10.60
N PHE A 83 -5.58 9.64 -10.00
CA PHE A 83 -6.66 10.51 -10.47
C PHE A 83 -7.09 11.45 -9.33
N GLY A 84 -7.22 12.75 -9.63
CA GLY A 84 -7.60 13.77 -8.64
C GLY A 84 -9.08 13.71 -8.22
N GLU A 85 -9.49 14.65 -7.37
CA GLU A 85 -10.89 14.82 -6.94
C GLU A 85 -11.80 15.00 -8.18
N GLY A 86 -12.47 13.92 -8.60
CA GLY A 86 -13.35 13.93 -9.77
C GLY A 86 -13.33 12.66 -10.64
N GLY A 87 -12.52 11.64 -10.32
CA GLY A 87 -12.43 10.42 -11.13
C GLY A 87 -12.90 9.16 -10.39
N ALA A 88 -14.18 8.83 -10.57
CA ALA A 88 -14.91 7.55 -10.36
C ALA A 88 -14.70 6.79 -9.03
#